data_AF-A0A7C6F735-F1
#
_entry.id   AF-A0A7C6F735-F1
#
_cell.length_a   1.000
_cell.length_b   1.000
_cell.length_c   1.000
_cell.angle_alpha   90.00
_cell.angle_beta   90.00
_cell.angle_gamma   90.00
#
_symmetry.space_group_name_H-M   'P 1'
#
loop_
_entity.id
_entity.type
_entity.pdbx_description
1 polymer ?
#
loop_
_entity_poly.entity_id
_entity_poly.type
_entity_poly.pdbx_seq_one_letter_code
_entity_poly.pdbx_strand_id
1 'polypeptide(L)'
;ILPIGWKLATEWHILSALCCYGLSVVVWILALSRVQVSIAYPMLSLGYVVNAVAAWFLFNEAFNLPKVLGIGVIILGVIIISKA
;
A
#
# COMPACT_ATOMS: atom_id res chain seq x y z
N ILE A 1 1.12 -20.04 -22.60
CA ILE A 1 0.30 -19.32 -21.59
C ILE A 1 -0.10 -20.26 -20.44
N LEU A 2 -0.80 -21.36 -20.71
CA LEU A 2 -1.12 -22.41 -19.71
C LEU A 2 0.08 -22.98 -18.90
N PRO A 3 1.25 -23.31 -19.51
CA PRO A 3 2.36 -23.90 -18.76
C PRO A 3 3.14 -22.90 -17.89
N ILE A 4 2.99 -21.59 -18.16
CA ILE A 4 3.56 -20.52 -17.32
C ILE A 4 2.71 -20.34 -16.06
N GLY A 5 1.37 -20.38 -16.19
CA GLY A 5 0.46 -20.26 -15.06
C GLY A 5 0.67 -21.38 -14.02
N TRP A 6 0.88 -22.61 -14.47
CA TRP A 6 1.13 -23.76 -13.58
C TRP A 6 2.49 -23.68 -12.87
N LYS A 7 3.53 -23.18 -13.57
CA LYS A 7 4.84 -22.91 -12.96
C LYS A 7 4.77 -21.78 -11.92
N LEU A 8 4.06 -20.68 -12.21
CA LEU A 8 3.86 -19.61 -11.23
C LEU A 8 3.07 -20.08 -10.01
N ALA A 9 2.09 -20.97 -10.18
CA ALA A 9 1.28 -21.49 -9.07
C ALA A 9 2.05 -22.40 -8.10
N THR A 10 3.16 -23.01 -8.56
CA THR A 10 4.00 -23.91 -7.75
C THR A 10 5.23 -23.20 -7.15
N GLU A 11 5.48 -21.96 -7.54
CA GLU A 11 6.50 -21.12 -6.92
C GLU A 11 6.04 -20.62 -5.54
N TRP A 12 6.76 -21.03 -4.50
CA TRP A 12 6.45 -20.70 -3.10
C TRP A 12 6.33 -19.19 -2.84
N HIS A 13 7.13 -18.38 -3.53
CA HIS A 13 7.10 -16.92 -3.44
C HIS A 13 5.80 -16.32 -3.97
N ILE A 14 5.26 -16.88 -5.05
CA ILE A 14 4.02 -16.38 -5.65
C ILE A 14 2.83 -16.83 -4.84
N LEU A 15 2.83 -18.07 -4.35
CA LEU A 15 1.76 -18.57 -3.49
C LEU A 15 1.67 -17.76 -2.18
N SER A 16 2.80 -17.47 -1.55
CA SER A 16 2.84 -16.63 -0.35
C SER A 16 2.39 -15.19 -0.62
N ALA A 17 2.81 -14.59 -1.74
CA ALA A 17 2.32 -13.28 -2.17
C ALA A 17 0.81 -13.27 -2.43
N LEU A 18 0.27 -14.32 -3.07
CA LEU A 18 -1.16 -14.48 -3.32
C LEU A 18 -1.96 -14.64 -2.03
N CYS A 19 -1.49 -15.47 -1.10
CA CYS A 19 -2.11 -15.61 0.21
C CYS A 19 -2.10 -14.28 0.98
N CYS A 20 -0.97 -13.57 0.97
CA CYS A 20 -0.84 -12.27 1.62
C CYS A 20 -1.78 -11.22 0.99
N TYR A 21 -1.91 -11.23 -0.34
CA TYR A 21 -2.86 -10.38 -1.05
C TYR A 21 -4.31 -10.72 -0.72
N GLY A 22 -4.66 -12.01 -0.65
CA GLY A 22 -5.98 -12.46 -0.21
C GLY A 22 -6.32 -11.96 1.19
N LEU A 23 -5.39 -12.07 2.14
CA LEU A 23 -5.53 -11.52 3.48
C LEU A 23 -5.68 -10.00 3.47
N SER A 24 -4.88 -9.29 2.66
CA SER A 24 -4.98 -7.84 2.49
C SER A 24 -6.37 -7.41 2.05
N VAL A 25 -7.00 -8.13 1.11
CA VAL A 25 -8.36 -7.82 0.65
C VAL A 25 -9.38 -8.03 1.77
N VAL A 26 -9.27 -9.11 2.55
CA VAL A 26 -10.16 -9.35 3.69
C VAL A 26 -10.06 -8.23 4.72
N VAL A 27 -8.83 -7.85 5.10
CA VAL A 27 -8.59 -6.73 6.03
C VAL A 27 -9.15 -5.43 5.47
N TRP A 28 -8.99 -5.18 4.17
CA TRP A 28 -9.51 -3.98 3.52
C TRP A 28 -11.04 -3.91 3.55
N ILE A 29 -11.73 -5.01 3.26
CA ILE A 29 -13.20 -5.09 3.32
C ILE A 29 -13.69 -4.87 4.77
N LEU A 30 -13.01 -5.45 5.75
CA LEU A 30 -13.32 -5.23 7.17
C LEU A 30 -13.15 -3.76 7.58
N ALA A 31 -12.08 -3.10 7.11
CA ALA A 31 -11.85 -1.68 7.37
C ALA A 31 -12.96 -0.80 6.75
N LEU A 32 -13.34 -1.06 5.50
CA LEU A 32 -14.44 -0.35 4.82
C LEU A 32 -15.81 -0.59 5.46
N SER A 33 -15.99 -1.70 6.18
CA SER A 33 -17.23 -1.97 6.94
C SER A 33 -17.34 -1.13 8.22
N ARG A 34 -16.23 -0.52 8.67
CA ARG A 34 -16.15 0.25 9.94
C ARG A 34 -15.86 1.73 9.73
N VAL A 35 -15.27 2.10 8.59
CA VAL A 35 -14.85 3.46 8.25
C VAL A 35 -15.52 3.87 6.95
N GLN A 36 -15.98 5.13 6.88
CA GLN A 36 -16.55 5.67 5.66
C GLN A 36 -15.50 5.71 4.55
N VAL A 37 -15.94 5.37 3.33
CA VAL A 37 -15.11 5.32 2.13
C VAL A 37 -14.35 6.64 1.90
N SER A 38 -14.98 7.78 2.21
CA SER A 38 -14.38 9.13 2.11
C SER A 38 -13.14 9.32 3.00
N ILE A 39 -13.08 8.65 4.16
CA ILE A 39 -11.94 8.71 5.09
C ILE A 39 -10.92 7.60 4.79
N ALA A 40 -11.38 6.44 4.31
CA ALA A 40 -10.52 5.29 4.01
C ALA A 40 -9.51 5.56 2.88
N TYR A 41 -9.90 6.23 1.80
CA TYR A 41 -9.01 6.55 0.67
C TYR A 41 -7.84 7.49 1.04
N PRO A 42 -8.05 8.58 1.80
CA PRO A 42 -6.97 9.36 2.38
C PRO A 42 -6.02 8.53 3.24
N MET A 43 -6.56 7.65 4.09
CA MET A 43 -5.72 6.76 4.92
C MET A 43 -4.91 5.77 4.08
N LEU A 44 -5.44 5.27 2.97
CA LEU A 44 -4.69 4.46 2.02
C LEU A 44 -3.47 5.22 1.47
N SER A 45 -3.61 6.52 1.26
CA SER A 45 -2.52 7.37 0.75
C SER A 45 -1.35 7.48 1.74
N LEU A 46 -1.60 7.40 3.06
CA LEU A 46 -0.52 7.27 4.05
C LEU A 46 0.30 6.00 3.86
N GLY A 47 -0.29 4.94 3.32
CA GLY A 47 0.43 3.72 2.95
C GLY A 47 1.59 4.00 1.98
N TYR A 48 1.44 4.95 1.06
CA TYR A 48 2.54 5.35 0.17
C TYR A 48 3.68 6.04 0.93
N VAL A 49 3.37 6.81 1.97
CA VAL A 49 4.38 7.45 2.84
C VAL A 49 5.16 6.39 3.59
N VAL A 50 4.47 5.45 4.23
CA VAL A 50 5.09 4.32 4.94
C VAL A 50 5.94 3.49 3.97
N ASN A 51 5.44 3.20 2.77
CA ASN A 51 6.19 2.46 1.76
C ASN A 51 7.45 3.21 1.30
N ALA A 52 7.38 4.54 1.12
CA ALA A 52 8.55 5.33 0.75
C ALA A 52 9.61 5.36 1.86
N VAL A 53 9.21 5.46 3.13
CA VAL A 53 10.11 5.38 4.29
C VAL A 53 10.71 3.99 4.40
N ALA A 54 9.90 2.94 4.25
CA ALA A 54 10.35 1.56 4.24
C ALA A 54 11.33 1.29 3.08
N ALA A 55 11.08 1.86 1.90
CA ALA A 55 11.95 1.71 0.74
C ALA A 55 13.33 2.35 0.96
N TRP A 56 13.36 3.53 1.58
CA TRP A 56 14.61 4.15 1.98
C TRP A 56 15.35 3.33 3.05
N PHE A 57 14.66 2.83 4.08
CA PHE A 57 15.29 2.11 5.18
C PHE A 57 15.77 0.70 4.79
N LEU A 58 14.95 -0.06 4.04
CA LEU A 58 15.23 -1.45 3.66
C LEU A 58 16.13 -1.57 2.42
N PHE A 59 15.93 -0.70 1.43
CA PHE A 59 16.60 -0.80 0.13
C PHE A 59 17.62 0.33 -0.11
N ASN A 60 17.84 1.24 0.85
CA ASN A 60 18.71 2.42 0.73
C ASN A 60 18.43 3.25 -0.54
N GLU A 61 17.16 3.29 -0.96
CA GLU A 61 16.75 4.05 -2.13
C GLU A 61 16.95 5.55 -1.89
N ALA A 62 17.62 6.26 -2.81
CA ALA A 62 17.89 7.68 -2.63
C ALA A 62 16.60 8.49 -2.45
N PHE A 63 16.50 9.22 -1.32
CA PHE A 63 15.43 10.17 -1.09
C PHE A 63 15.60 11.36 -2.04
N ASN A 64 14.92 11.30 -3.17
CA ASN A 64 14.91 12.39 -4.12
C ASN A 64 13.99 13.52 -3.61
N LEU A 65 14.41 14.77 -3.80
CA LEU A 65 13.67 15.96 -3.38
C LEU A 65 12.17 15.95 -3.81
N PRO A 66 11.80 15.55 -5.05
CA PRO A 66 10.39 15.43 -5.43
C PRO A 66 9.61 14.34 -4.66
N LYS A 67 10.24 13.24 -4.23
CA LYS A 67 9.58 12.22 -3.38
C LYS A 67 9.20 12.82 -2.02
N VAL A 68 10.11 13.59 -1.41
CA VAL A 68 9.87 14.25 -0.11
C VAL A 68 8.75 15.28 -0.22
N LEU A 69 8.78 16.12 -1.26
CA LEU A 69 7.72 17.11 -1.50
C LEU A 69 6.36 16.44 -1.73
N GLY A 70 6.31 15.36 -2.52
CA GLY A 70 5.09 14.59 -2.74
C GLY A 70 4.53 13.98 -1.46
N ILE A 71 5.39 13.42 -0.60
CA ILE A 71 5.00 12.92 0.73
C ILE A 71 4.40 14.03 1.58
N GLY A 72 5.00 15.23 1.57
CA GLY A 72 4.47 16.39 2.29
C GLY A 72 3.05 16.78 1.84
N VAL A 73 2.79 16.75 0.54
CA VAL A 73 1.45 17.02 -0.02
C VAL A 73 0.43 15.96 0.40
N ILE A 74 0.81 14.67 0.38
CA ILE A 74 -0.05 13.58 0.84
C ILE A 74 -0.43 13.78 2.32
N ILE A 75 0.56 14.06 3.18
CA ILE A 75 0.33 14.28 4.61
C ILE A 75 -0.61 15.48 4.83
N LEU A 76 -0.38 16.60 4.13
CA LEU A 76 -1.27 17.77 4.22
C LEU A 76 -2.70 17.44 3.80
N GLY A 77 -2.88 16.72 2.69
CA GLY A 77 -4.20 16.30 2.22
C GLY A 77 -4.93 15.43 3.24
N VAL A 78 -4.22 14.50 3.88
CA VAL A 78 -4.79 13.63 4.93
C VAL A 78 -5.20 14.44 6.17
N ILE A 79 -4.40 15.42 6.61
CA ILE A 79 -4.73 16.28 7.76
C ILE A 79 -5.99 17.10 7.48
N ILE A 80 -6.14 17.64 6.27
CA ILE A 80 -7.32 18.42 5.89
C ILE A 80 -8.57 17.55 5.95
N ILE A 81 -8.53 16.35 5.36
CA ILE A 81 -9.70 15.46 5.28
C ILE A 81 -10.02 14.84 6.64
N SER A 82 -9.01 14.52 7.46
CA SER A 82 -9.25 14.00 8.82
C SER A 82 -9.89 15.02 9.76
N LYS A 83 -9.87 16.32 9.41
CA LYS A 83 -10.46 17.41 10.20
C LYS A 83 -11.77 17.94 9.63
N ALA A 84 -12.19 17.46 8.45
CA ALA A 84 -13.45 17.82 7.79
C ALA A 84 -14.59 16.88 8.23
#